data_AF-A0A519HHM1-F1
#
_entry.id   AF-A0A519HHM1-F1
#
_cell.length_a   1.000
_cell.length_b   1.000
_cell.length_c   1.000
_cell.angle_alpha   90.00
_cell.angle_beta   90.00
_cell.angle_gamma   90.00
#
_symmetry.space_group_name_H-M   'P 1'
#
loop_
_entity.id
_entity.type
_entity.pdbx_description
1 polymer ?
#
loop_
_entity_poly.entity_id
_entity_poly.type
_entity_poly.pdbx_seq_one_letter_code
_entity_poly.pdbx_strand_id
1 'polypeptide(L)' 'MMAQSLVKHIAKLRWRDPDGHEHSERHTAWDAQGATSMAWKRAKSMILAGQARSYRIEHTQIGTVN' A
#
# COMPACT_ATOMS: atom_id res chain seq x y z
N MET A 1 -0.97 -32.96 -3.81
CA MET A 1 -0.42 -31.76 -4.50
C MET A 1 -0.95 -30.56 -3.72
N MET A 2 -0.04 -29.75 -3.17
CA MET A 2 -0.31 -28.75 -2.11
C MET A 2 -1.37 -27.72 -2.53
N ALA A 3 -2.41 -27.52 -1.72
CA ALA A 3 -3.30 -26.38 -1.83
C ALA A 3 -2.48 -25.12 -1.54
N GLN A 4 -2.24 -24.29 -2.54
CA GLN A 4 -1.58 -23.00 -2.37
C GLN A 4 -2.53 -22.09 -1.58
N SER A 5 -2.28 -21.93 -0.28
CA SER A 5 -2.90 -20.91 0.55
C SER A 5 -2.66 -19.54 -0.09
N LEU A 6 -3.70 -18.97 -0.70
CA LEU A 6 -3.66 -17.68 -1.39
C LEU A 6 -3.62 -16.55 -0.34
N VAL A 7 -2.44 -16.27 0.21
CA VAL A 7 -2.25 -15.14 1.14
C VAL A 7 -2.29 -13.85 0.33
N LYS A 8 -3.24 -12.96 0.63
CA LYS A 8 -3.27 -11.61 0.06
C LYS A 8 -2.57 -10.65 1.00
N HIS A 9 -1.49 -10.04 0.52
CA HIS A 9 -0.76 -9.01 1.25
C HIS A 9 -1.37 -7.64 0.95
N ILE A 10 -1.53 -6.82 2.00
CA ILE A 10 -2.07 -5.48 1.88
C ILE A 10 -1.05 -4.47 2.38
N ALA A 11 -0.75 -3.46 1.56
CA ALA A 11 -0.02 -2.27 1.94
C ALA A 11 -0.99 -1.08 1.97
N LYS A 12 -1.11 -0.42 3.12
CA LYS A 12 -1.90 0.79 3.28
C LYS A 12 -0.98 2.00 3.16
N LEU A 13 -1.19 2.80 2.13
CA LEU A 13 -0.55 4.10 1.94
C LEU A 13 -1.41 5.16 2.64
N ARG A 14 -0.81 5.99 3.50
CA ARG A 14 -1.43 7.17 4.11
C ARG A 14 -0.59 8.37 3.77
N TRP A 15 -1.23 9.49 3.45
CA TRP A 15 -0.51 10.72 3.17
C TRP A 15 -1.31 11.94 3.60
N ARG A 16 -0.60 13.06 3.72
CA ARG A 16 -1.22 14.37 3.91
C ARG A 16 -1.01 15.20 2.65
N ASP A 17 -2.10 15.74 2.12
CA ASP A 17 -2.07 16.62 0.96
C ASP A 17 -1.54 18.02 1.33
N PRO A 18 -1.32 18.92 0.35
CA PRO A 18 -0.86 20.28 0.63
C PRO A 18 -1.81 21.13 1.47
N ASP A 19 -3.09 20.84 1.41
CA ASP A 19 -4.17 21.52 2.14
C ASP A 19 -4.31 21.01 3.58
N GLY A 20 -3.61 19.93 3.91
CA GLY A 20 -3.54 19.35 5.25
C GLY A 20 -4.52 18.20 5.49
N HIS A 21 -5.28 17.77 4.49
CA HIS A 21 -6.18 16.63 4.62
C HIS A 21 -5.42 15.32 4.58
N GLU A 22 -5.87 14.38 5.41
CA GLU A 22 -5.31 13.03 5.47
C GLU A 22 -6.09 12.10 4.55
N HIS A 23 -5.35 11.37 3.73
CA HIS A 23 -5.87 10.41 2.77
C HIS A 23 -5.29 9.02 3.05
N SER A 24 -6.00 7.98 2.60
CA SER A 24 -5.48 6.62 2.65
C SER A 24 -5.93 5.77 1.48
N GLU A 25 -5.02 4.96 0.96
CA GLU A 25 -5.22 4.04 -0.15
C GLU A 25 -4.69 2.65 0.24
N ARG A 26 -5.34 1.59 -0.25
CA ARG A 26 -4.91 0.20 0.00
C ARG A 26 -4.46 -0.44 -1.30
N HIS A 27 -3.28 -1.06 -1.27
CA HIS A 27 -2.73 -1.84 -2.37
C HIS A 27 -2.67 -3.30 -1.97
N THR A 28 -3.29 -4.17 -2.76
CA THR A 28 -3.31 -5.61 -2.50
C THR A 28 -2.49 -6.34 -3.55
N ALA A 29 -1.62 -7.26 -3.13
CA ALA A 29 -0.86 -8.14 -4.01
C ALA A 29 -0.78 -9.55 -3.42
N TRP A 30 -0.34 -10.50 -4.25
CA TRP A 30 -0.14 -11.90 -3.84
C TRP A 30 1.13 -12.11 -3.01
N ASP A 31 2.04 -11.15 -3.02
CA ASP A 31 3.23 -11.15 -2.20
C ASP A 31 3.42 -9.78 -1.51
N ALA A 32 4.13 -9.77 -0.40
CA ALA A 32 4.35 -8.55 0.38
C ALA A 32 5.07 -7.48 -0.42
N GLN A 33 6.10 -7.86 -1.18
CA GLN A 33 6.98 -6.94 -1.90
C GLN A 33 6.21 -6.21 -3.01
N GLY A 34 5.28 -6.87 -3.68
CA GLY A 34 4.41 -6.33 -4.71
C GLY A 34 3.47 -5.30 -4.12
N ALA A 35 2.82 -5.61 -2.99
CA ALA A 35 1.93 -4.66 -2.31
C ALA A 35 2.71 -3.40 -1.88
N THR A 36 3.89 -3.57 -1.29
CA THR A 36 4.77 -2.45 -0.91
C THR A 36 5.21 -1.64 -2.11
N SER A 37 5.63 -2.31 -3.19
CA SER A 37 6.17 -1.67 -4.38
C SER A 37 5.11 -0.82 -5.07
N MET A 38 3.85 -1.29 -5.09
CA MET A 38 2.71 -0.51 -5.58
C MET A 38 2.49 0.74 -4.72
N ALA A 39 2.43 0.59 -3.39
CA ALA A 39 2.27 1.70 -2.47
C ALA A 39 3.42 2.72 -2.57
N TRP A 40 4.66 2.25 -2.70
CA TRP A 40 5.85 3.10 -2.82
C TRP A 40 5.88 3.87 -4.14
N LYS A 41 5.60 3.20 -5.27
CA LYS A 41 5.51 3.88 -6.58
C LYS A 41 4.45 4.97 -6.56
N ARG A 42 3.27 4.68 -5.97
CA ARG A 42 2.19 5.66 -5.83
C ARG A 42 2.62 6.85 -4.97
N ALA A 43 3.20 6.60 -3.80
CA ALA A 43 3.71 7.63 -2.90
C ALA A 43 4.77 8.52 -3.55
N LYS A 44 5.73 7.92 -4.26
CA LYS A 44 6.79 8.64 -4.97
C LYS A 44 6.20 9.57 -6.03
N SER A 45 5.25 9.09 -6.84
CA SER A 45 4.58 9.93 -7.84
C SER A 45 3.82 11.10 -7.21
N MET A 46 3.17 10.90 -6.06
CA MET A 46 2.46 11.96 -5.35
C MET A 46 3.39 13.03 -4.79
N ILE A 47 4.54 12.65 -4.22
CA ILE A 47 5.55 13.62 -3.77
C ILE A 47 6.05 14.45 -4.95
N LEU A 48 6.39 13.80 -6.06
CA LEU A 48 6.90 14.49 -7.26
C LEU A 48 5.85 15.41 -7.91
N ALA A 49 4.57 15.03 -7.86
CA ALA A 49 3.46 15.83 -8.36
C ALA A 49 3.01 16.94 -7.39
N GLY A 50 3.62 17.05 -6.20
CA GLY A 50 3.21 18.00 -5.17
C GLY A 50 1.85 17.67 -4.52
N GLN A 51 1.32 16.45 -4.71
CA GLN A 51 0.04 16.00 -4.17
C GLN A 51 0.13 15.48 -2.74
N ALA A 52 1.34 15.29 -2.22
CA ALA A 52 1.58 14.89 -0.85
C ALA A 52 2.79 15.63 -0.28
N ARG A 53 2.70 16.06 0.99
CA ARG A 53 3.85 16.59 1.75
C ARG A 53 4.61 15.51 2.48
N SER A 54 3.89 14.50 2.95
CA SER A 54 4.44 13.37 3.70
C SER A 54 3.57 12.14 3.47
N TYR A 55 4.17 10.96 3.50
CA TYR A 55 3.46 9.70 3.41
C TYR A 55 4.01 8.66 4.41
N ARG A 56 3.17 7.67 4.73
CA ARG A 56 3.49 6.49 5.53
C ARG A 56 2.90 5.26 4.83
N ILE A 57 3.68 4.20 4.75
CA ILE A 57 3.21 2.90 4.25
C ILE A 57 3.16 1.94 5.44
N GLU A 58 1.97 1.40 5.72
CA GLU A 58 1.73 0.41 6.75
C GLU A 58 1.48 -0.94 6.07
N HIS A 59 2.11 -2.02 6.54
CA HIS A 59 1.81 -3.37 6.07
C HIS A 59 0.80 -4.04 6.97
N THR A 60 -0.19 -4.68 6.35
CA THR A 60 -1.12 -5.56 7.03
C THR A 60 -1.18 -6.86 6.25
N GLN A 61 -0.66 -7.93 6.86
CA GLN A 61 -0.88 -9.28 6.36
C GLN A 61 -2.31 -9.67 6.73
N ILE A 62 -3.19 -9.85 5.74
CA ILE A 62 -4.51 -10.44 5.98
C ILE A 62 -4.43 -11.91 5.56
N GLY A 63 -4.73 -12.77 6.52
CA GLY A 63 -4.49 -14.22 6.46
C GLY A 63 -5.21 -14.94 5.33
N THR A 64 -4.65 -16.12 5.06
CA THR A 64 -5.10 -17.22 4.21
C THR A 64 -6.62 -17.26 4.00
N VAL A 65 -7.06 -17.16 2.74
CA VAL A 65 -8.38 -17.64 2.35
C VAL A 65 -8.32 -19.17 2.42
N ASN A 66 -9.03 -19.75 3.39
CA ASN A 66 -9.37 -21.18 3.41
C ASN A 66 -10.42 -21.48 2.34
#